data_AF-A0A967H0M8-F1
#
_entry.id   AF-A0A967H0M8-F1
#
_cell.length_a   1.000
_cell.length_b   1.000
_cell.length_c   1.000
_cell.angle_alpha   90.00
_cell.angle_beta   90.00
_cell.angle_gamma   90.00
#
_symmetry.space_group_name_H-M   'P 1'
#
loop_
_entity.id
_entity.type
_entity.pdbx_description
1 polymer ?
#
loop_
_entity_poly.entity_id
_entity_poly.type
_entity_poly.pdbx_seq_one_letter_code
_entity_poly.pdbx_strand_id
1 'polypeptide(L)'
;IMPPYEKAQRPDLMEVAPDFVDRACLTRFTDRAIKWIEGKAEDARNGKPFFLYLPYTSPHKPVIPLERFRGQGKAGAYGEFMIETDWHLGRLLDLLDRENLAENTLVIFTADNGPENTWKQRIEKYDHHSAGPYRGGKRSVYEGGHRVPFFLRWPARVKAGSTWDLPVCQTDLLATLAAILEKPLPDGAGEDSISFHHALSDARITRPPRPPIIHHGANGRFAIRYENWKLVMESGRKNEKRELYDLTGDPGEKNNVLRQHPELEKKLLDQLTRIVLEGATRSDTDATNDTPPWSDLVWLKN
;
A
#
# COMPACT_ATOMS: atom_id res chain seq x y z
N ILE A 1 -17.75 -19.25 -9.73
CA ILE A 1 -16.71 -19.86 -8.88
C ILE A 1 -17.44 -20.33 -7.63
N MET A 2 -17.55 -21.64 -7.38
CA MET A 2 -18.06 -22.12 -6.09
C MET A 2 -17.11 -21.60 -5.00
N PRO A 3 -17.62 -21.12 -3.85
CA PRO A 3 -16.75 -20.65 -2.81
C PRO A 3 -15.82 -21.79 -2.35
N PRO A 4 -14.51 -21.52 -2.17
CA PRO A 4 -13.50 -22.56 -1.95
C PRO A 4 -13.72 -23.38 -0.66
N TYR A 5 -14.57 -22.91 0.25
CA TYR A 5 -14.86 -23.54 1.53
C TYR A 5 -15.92 -24.64 1.48
N GLU A 6 -16.77 -24.73 0.44
CA GLU A 6 -17.70 -25.86 0.30
C GLU A 6 -16.99 -27.19 0.00
N LYS A 7 -15.74 -27.12 -0.48
CA LYS A 7 -14.86 -28.28 -0.73
C LYS A 7 -13.78 -28.46 0.34
N ALA A 8 -13.93 -27.87 1.53
CA ALA A 8 -12.87 -27.77 2.55
C ALA A 8 -12.05 -29.07 2.67
N GLN A 9 -10.82 -29.04 2.17
CA GLN A 9 -9.85 -30.14 2.25
C GLN A 9 -9.25 -30.27 3.67
N ARG A 10 -9.56 -29.36 4.60
CA ARG A 10 -9.02 -29.27 5.96
C ARG A 10 -9.98 -28.52 6.91
N PRO A 11 -11.03 -29.17 7.45
CA PRO A 11 -11.97 -28.55 8.39
C PRO A 11 -11.32 -28.10 9.72
N ASP A 12 -10.09 -28.53 10.00
CA ASP A 12 -9.28 -28.19 11.17
C ASP A 12 -8.62 -26.79 11.10
N LEU A 13 -8.59 -26.14 9.94
CA LEU A 13 -7.83 -24.91 9.72
C LEU A 13 -8.65 -23.71 9.26
N MET A 14 -9.96 -23.85 9.08
CA MET A 14 -10.81 -22.78 8.55
C MET A 14 -12.21 -22.83 9.17
N GLU A 15 -12.52 -21.83 9.98
CA GLU A 15 -13.88 -21.58 10.47
C GLU A 15 -14.59 -20.62 9.52
N VAL A 16 -15.79 -20.99 9.07
CA VAL A 16 -16.64 -20.15 8.21
C VAL A 16 -17.90 -19.82 8.98
N ALA A 17 -18.19 -18.53 9.16
CA ALA A 17 -19.40 -18.11 9.84
C ALA A 17 -20.64 -18.65 9.11
N PRO A 18 -21.68 -19.15 9.82
CA PRO A 18 -22.88 -19.72 9.19
C PRO A 18 -23.61 -18.75 8.26
N ASP A 19 -23.46 -17.45 8.48
CA ASP A 19 -24.04 -16.39 7.69
C ASP A 19 -23.06 -15.80 6.65
N PHE A 20 -21.88 -16.39 6.45
CA PHE A 20 -20.87 -15.87 5.53
C PHE A 20 -21.36 -15.95 4.08
N VAL A 21 -21.32 -14.81 3.39
CA VAL A 21 -21.70 -14.69 1.97
C VAL A 21 -20.67 -13.77 1.30
N ASP A 22 -19.83 -14.31 0.40
CA ASP A 22 -18.69 -13.58 -0.20
C ASP A 22 -19.10 -12.20 -0.76
N ARG A 23 -20.16 -12.20 -1.59
CA ARG A 23 -20.67 -10.98 -2.24
C ARG A 23 -21.22 -9.94 -1.27
N ALA A 24 -21.48 -10.31 -0.02
CA ALA A 24 -22.01 -9.40 0.99
C ALA A 24 -20.91 -8.73 1.82
N CYS A 25 -19.65 -9.15 1.70
CA CYS A 25 -18.56 -8.66 2.54
C CYS A 25 -18.41 -7.13 2.50
N LEU A 26 -18.33 -6.52 1.30
CA LEU A 26 -18.17 -5.07 1.18
C LEU A 26 -19.35 -4.31 1.78
N THR A 27 -20.57 -4.79 1.51
CA THR A 27 -21.79 -4.21 2.09
C THR A 27 -21.79 -4.32 3.60
N ARG A 28 -21.53 -5.49 4.17
CA ARG A 28 -21.53 -5.69 5.62
C ARG A 28 -20.46 -4.84 6.30
N PHE A 29 -19.25 -4.78 5.75
CA PHE A 29 -18.17 -3.97 6.31
C PHE A 29 -18.53 -2.48 6.26
N THR A 30 -19.08 -2.01 5.13
CA THR A 30 -19.52 -0.61 4.99
C THR A 30 -20.67 -0.29 5.92
N ASP A 31 -21.69 -1.14 6.01
CA ASP A 31 -22.87 -0.91 6.87
C ASP A 31 -22.48 -0.89 8.36
N ARG A 32 -21.54 -1.77 8.76
CA ARG A 32 -21.01 -1.78 10.13
C ARG A 32 -20.17 -0.53 10.43
N ALA A 33 -19.34 -0.10 9.48
CA ALA A 33 -18.57 1.14 9.59
C ALA A 33 -19.50 2.36 9.71
N ILE A 34 -20.53 2.47 8.86
CA ILE A 34 -21.52 3.54 8.89
C ILE A 34 -22.21 3.58 10.26
N LYS A 35 -22.79 2.45 10.69
CA LYS A 35 -23.49 2.35 11.98
C LYS A 35 -22.57 2.72 13.15
N TRP A 36 -21.30 2.33 13.09
CA TRP A 36 -20.33 2.65 14.12
C TRP A 36 -19.99 4.15 14.14
N ILE A 37 -19.72 4.76 12.97
CA ILE A 37 -19.44 6.21 12.86
C ILE A 37 -20.64 7.03 13.34
N GLU A 38 -21.87 6.66 12.99
CA GLU A 38 -23.09 7.32 13.49
C GLU A 38 -23.13 7.31 15.03
N GLY A 39 -22.79 6.18 15.65
CA GLY A 39 -22.67 6.06 17.10
C GLY A 39 -21.47 6.81 17.73
N LYS A 40 -20.59 7.41 16.92
CA LYS A 40 -19.47 8.27 17.34
C LYS A 40 -19.66 9.73 16.95
N ALA A 41 -20.69 10.05 16.17
CA ALA A 41 -20.80 11.36 15.52
C ALA A 41 -20.97 12.51 16.53
N GLU A 42 -21.76 12.31 17.58
CA GLU A 42 -21.91 13.32 18.65
C GLU A 42 -20.60 13.54 19.42
N ASP A 43 -19.96 12.46 19.89
CA ASP A 43 -18.64 12.51 20.53
C ASP A 43 -17.61 13.24 19.66
N ALA A 44 -17.57 12.93 18.37
CA ALA A 44 -16.65 13.52 17.40
C ALA A 44 -16.87 15.02 17.20
N ARG A 45 -18.13 15.47 17.09
CA ARG A 45 -18.48 16.89 17.03
C ARG A 45 -18.13 17.63 18.33
N ASN A 46 -18.11 16.93 19.46
CA ASN A 46 -17.71 17.46 20.77
C ASN A 46 -16.21 17.29 21.07
N GLY A 47 -15.38 17.01 20.04
CA GLY A 47 -13.93 17.01 20.15
C GLY A 47 -13.31 15.69 20.58
N LYS A 48 -14.07 14.61 20.70
CA LYS A 48 -13.55 13.26 20.98
C LYS A 48 -13.34 12.49 19.67
N PRO A 49 -12.10 12.37 19.17
CA PRO A 49 -11.84 11.82 17.84
C PRO A 49 -12.13 10.32 17.76
N PHE A 50 -12.28 9.83 16.53
CA PHE A 50 -12.34 8.39 16.23
C PHE A 50 -11.24 8.00 15.25
N PHE A 51 -10.90 6.71 15.25
CA PHE A 51 -10.04 6.08 14.24
C PHE A 51 -10.74 4.84 13.72
N LEU A 52 -10.88 4.74 12.40
CA LEU A 52 -11.47 3.58 11.72
C LEU A 52 -10.46 3.00 10.72
N TYR A 53 -10.12 1.74 10.92
CA TYR A 53 -9.46 0.92 9.89
C TYR A 53 -10.51 0.03 9.22
N LEU A 54 -10.72 0.23 7.91
CA LEU A 54 -11.71 -0.50 7.12
C LEU A 54 -11.05 -1.23 5.94
N PRO A 55 -10.59 -2.48 6.14
CA PRO A 55 -9.97 -3.26 5.07
C PRO A 55 -11.03 -3.88 4.17
N TYR A 56 -11.32 -3.24 3.03
CA TYR A 56 -12.16 -3.86 2.00
C TYR A 56 -11.50 -5.13 1.45
N THR A 57 -12.31 -6.16 1.21
CA THR A 57 -11.83 -7.43 0.61
C THR A 57 -11.63 -7.30 -0.91
N SER A 58 -12.19 -6.27 -1.53
CA SER A 58 -12.01 -6.01 -2.96
C SER A 58 -10.61 -5.49 -3.28
N PRO A 59 -10.03 -5.85 -4.45
CA PRO A 59 -10.56 -6.74 -5.46
C PRO A 59 -10.02 -8.18 -5.33
N HIS A 60 -9.74 -8.65 -4.11
CA HIS A 60 -9.23 -10.00 -3.89
C HIS A 60 -10.21 -11.06 -4.41
N LYS A 61 -9.68 -12.21 -4.80
CA LYS A 61 -10.50 -13.33 -5.25
C LYS A 61 -11.27 -13.97 -4.07
N PRO A 62 -12.46 -14.54 -4.31
CA PRO A 62 -13.18 -14.53 -5.59
C PRO A 62 -13.78 -13.15 -5.90
N VAL A 63 -13.71 -12.74 -7.16
CA VAL A 63 -14.26 -11.45 -7.63
C VAL A 63 -15.74 -11.64 -7.95
N ILE A 64 -16.62 -11.23 -7.04
CA ILE A 64 -18.06 -11.48 -7.11
C ILE A 64 -18.82 -10.18 -6.77
N PRO A 65 -18.94 -9.24 -7.72
CA PRO A 65 -19.70 -8.02 -7.50
C PRO A 65 -21.19 -8.32 -7.25
N LEU A 66 -21.85 -7.43 -6.51
CA LEU A 66 -23.30 -7.43 -6.36
C LEU A 66 -23.98 -7.35 -7.73
N GLU A 67 -25.16 -7.96 -7.81
CA GLU A 67 -25.92 -8.07 -9.06
C GLU A 67 -26.17 -6.71 -9.72
N ARG A 68 -26.42 -5.67 -8.92
CA ARG A 68 -26.64 -4.31 -9.41
C ARG A 68 -25.46 -3.72 -10.18
N PHE A 69 -24.22 -4.18 -9.97
CA PHE A 69 -23.03 -3.65 -10.64
C PHE A 69 -22.61 -4.45 -11.87
N ARG A 70 -23.26 -5.60 -12.12
CA ARG A 70 -22.94 -6.45 -13.27
C ARG A 70 -23.22 -5.72 -14.58
N GLY A 71 -22.31 -5.83 -15.55
CA GLY A 71 -22.39 -5.17 -16.85
C GLY A 71 -22.00 -3.69 -16.86
N GLN A 72 -21.67 -3.09 -15.70
CA GLN A 72 -21.31 -1.66 -15.63
C GLN A 72 -19.81 -1.41 -15.88
N GLY A 73 -18.97 -2.43 -15.70
CA GLY A 73 -17.52 -2.33 -15.81
C GLY A 73 -16.97 -2.65 -17.20
N LYS A 74 -15.87 -2.00 -17.58
CA LYS A 74 -15.15 -2.27 -18.84
C LYS A 74 -14.07 -3.37 -18.73
N ALA A 75 -13.90 -3.96 -17.55
CA ALA A 75 -12.88 -4.98 -17.27
C ALA A 75 -13.50 -6.28 -16.72
N GLY A 76 -14.71 -6.62 -17.20
CA GLY A 76 -15.55 -7.70 -16.69
C GLY A 76 -15.84 -7.54 -15.18
N ALA A 77 -16.04 -8.66 -14.49
CA ALA A 77 -16.34 -8.69 -13.05
C ALA A 77 -15.31 -7.94 -12.18
N TYR A 78 -14.06 -7.82 -12.61
CA TYR A 78 -13.06 -7.01 -11.90
C TYR A 78 -13.40 -5.52 -11.93
N GLY A 79 -13.74 -4.99 -13.11
CA GLY A 79 -14.14 -3.59 -13.24
C GLY A 79 -15.43 -3.30 -12.48
N GLU A 80 -16.39 -4.20 -12.54
CA GLU A 80 -17.64 -4.13 -11.78
C GLU A 80 -17.41 -4.14 -10.27
N PHE A 81 -16.47 -4.95 -9.79
CA PHE A 81 -16.14 -4.99 -8.37
C PHE A 81 -15.42 -3.72 -7.90
N MET A 82 -14.66 -3.07 -8.78
CA MET A 82 -14.06 -1.77 -8.48
C MET A 82 -15.08 -0.64 -8.46
N ILE A 83 -16.10 -0.68 -9.33
CA ILE A 83 -17.26 0.23 -9.24
C ILE A 83 -18.01 0.01 -7.92
N GLU A 84 -18.17 -1.23 -7.48
CA GLU A 84 -18.78 -1.52 -6.17
C GLU A 84 -17.95 -0.97 -5.01
N THR A 85 -16.63 -1.14 -5.02
CA THR A 85 -15.73 -0.56 -4.01
C THR A 85 -15.87 0.96 -3.95
N ASP A 86 -15.85 1.61 -5.12
CA ASP A 86 -16.02 3.06 -5.25
C ASP A 86 -17.38 3.53 -4.71
N TRP A 87 -18.46 2.80 -5.05
CA TRP A 87 -19.79 3.08 -4.52
C TRP A 87 -19.85 2.97 -2.99
N HIS A 88 -19.22 1.95 -2.40
CA HIS A 88 -19.17 1.79 -0.96
C HIS A 88 -18.34 2.86 -0.25
N LEU A 89 -17.24 3.30 -0.86
CA LEU A 89 -16.47 4.45 -0.39
C LEU A 89 -17.33 5.72 -0.42
N GLY A 90 -18.07 5.96 -1.51
CA GLY A 90 -19.01 7.08 -1.63
C GLY A 90 -20.02 7.14 -0.49
N ARG A 91 -20.60 6.00 -0.08
CA ARG A 91 -21.51 5.94 1.07
C ARG A 91 -20.88 6.41 2.39
N LEU A 92 -19.60 6.15 2.60
CA LEU A 92 -18.88 6.63 3.79
C LEU A 92 -18.63 8.14 3.70
N LEU A 93 -18.29 8.65 2.52
CA LEU A 93 -18.10 10.09 2.31
C LEU A 93 -19.42 10.85 2.51
N ASP A 94 -20.52 10.34 1.95
CA ASP A 94 -21.87 10.89 2.13
C ASP A 94 -22.28 10.92 3.62
N LEU A 95 -21.92 9.87 4.38
CA LEU A 95 -22.14 9.85 5.83
C LEU A 95 -21.37 10.96 6.54
N LEU A 96 -20.08 11.15 6.22
CA LEU A 96 -19.27 12.19 6.84
C LEU A 96 -19.82 13.59 6.54
N ASP A 97 -20.33 13.81 5.34
CA ASP A 97 -20.97 15.08 4.97
C ASP A 97 -22.30 15.25 5.72
N ARG A 98 -23.17 14.23 5.73
CA ARG A 98 -24.46 14.24 6.46
C ARG A 98 -24.31 14.49 7.96
N GLU A 99 -23.28 13.93 8.57
CA GLU A 99 -23.01 14.06 10.01
C GLU A 99 -22.20 15.31 10.36
N ASN A 100 -21.87 16.17 9.38
CA ASN A 100 -21.03 17.36 9.55
C ASN A 100 -19.65 17.02 10.15
N LEU A 101 -19.08 15.87 9.76
CA LEU A 101 -17.77 15.37 10.20
C LEU A 101 -16.69 15.57 9.13
N ALA A 102 -17.09 15.77 7.87
CA ALA A 102 -16.17 15.76 6.73
C ALA A 102 -15.04 16.77 6.83
N GLU A 103 -15.32 17.98 7.31
CA GLU A 103 -14.35 19.07 7.35
C GLU A 103 -13.08 18.69 8.13
N ASN A 104 -13.25 18.01 9.28
CA ASN A 104 -12.17 17.62 10.18
C ASN A 104 -11.94 16.10 10.25
N THR A 105 -12.28 15.37 9.18
CA THR A 105 -11.95 13.94 9.06
C THR A 105 -10.89 13.75 7.98
N LEU A 106 -9.76 13.16 8.37
CA LEU A 106 -8.75 12.66 7.44
C LEU A 106 -9.21 11.30 6.89
N VAL A 107 -9.46 11.22 5.58
CA VAL A 107 -9.76 9.98 4.86
C VAL A 107 -8.56 9.61 3.99
N ILE A 108 -8.04 8.39 4.17
CA ILE A 108 -6.96 7.82 3.36
C ILE A 108 -7.49 6.57 2.66
N PHE A 109 -7.35 6.51 1.34
CA PHE A 109 -7.67 5.34 0.54
C PHE A 109 -6.41 4.82 -0.16
N THR A 110 -6.10 3.54 0.02
CA THR A 110 -4.94 2.88 -0.59
C THR A 110 -5.19 1.38 -0.77
N ALA A 111 -4.20 0.64 -1.27
CA ALA A 111 -4.24 -0.81 -1.46
C ALA A 111 -3.00 -1.47 -0.86
N ASP A 112 -3.12 -2.66 -0.28
CA ASP A 112 -2.03 -3.38 0.41
C ASP A 112 -0.83 -3.76 -0.49
N ASN A 113 -1.08 -4.00 -1.77
CA ASN A 113 -0.09 -4.39 -2.76
C ASN A 113 -0.58 -4.08 -4.19
N GLY A 114 0.32 -4.21 -5.17
CA GLY A 114 -0.03 -4.18 -6.58
C GLY A 114 -1.02 -5.28 -7.02
N PRO A 115 -1.55 -5.22 -8.26
CA PRO A 115 -2.64 -6.08 -8.70
C PRO A 115 -2.23 -7.55 -8.80
N GLU A 116 -3.17 -8.46 -8.49
CA GLU A 116 -2.98 -9.91 -8.71
C GLU A 116 -2.65 -10.22 -10.18
N ASN A 117 -1.83 -11.24 -10.42
CA ASN A 117 -1.24 -11.64 -11.71
C ASN A 117 -2.24 -11.88 -12.85
N THR A 118 -3.53 -12.02 -12.53
CA THR A 118 -4.61 -12.00 -13.53
C THR A 118 -4.72 -10.67 -14.27
N TRP A 119 -3.99 -9.63 -13.86
CA TRP A 119 -3.87 -8.38 -14.62
C TRP A 119 -3.41 -8.61 -16.07
N LYS A 120 -2.56 -9.60 -16.34
CA LYS A 120 -2.11 -9.93 -17.71
C LYS A 120 -3.28 -10.32 -18.62
N GLN A 121 -4.14 -11.21 -18.12
CA GLN A 121 -5.36 -11.64 -18.80
C GLN A 121 -6.37 -10.49 -18.95
N ARG A 122 -6.38 -9.53 -18.01
CA ARG A 122 -7.23 -8.34 -18.11
C ARG A 122 -6.75 -7.39 -19.22
N ILE A 123 -5.44 -7.26 -19.45
CA ILE A 123 -4.92 -6.52 -20.60
C ILE A 123 -5.38 -7.18 -21.90
N GLU A 124 -5.15 -8.49 -22.06
CA GLU A 124 -5.51 -9.23 -23.28
C GLU A 124 -7.01 -9.15 -23.62
N LYS A 125 -7.87 -9.21 -22.61
CA LYS A 125 -9.33 -9.29 -22.80
C LYS A 125 -10.04 -7.93 -22.85
N TYR A 126 -9.50 -6.93 -22.16
CA TYR A 126 -10.21 -5.69 -21.88
C TYR A 126 -9.36 -4.44 -22.11
N ASP A 127 -8.11 -4.57 -22.56
CA ASP A 127 -7.13 -3.49 -22.61
C ASP A 127 -7.00 -2.74 -21.27
N HIS A 128 -7.18 -3.46 -20.16
CA HIS A 128 -7.19 -2.89 -18.82
C HIS A 128 -5.85 -3.13 -18.11
N HIS A 129 -5.05 -2.06 -18.00
CA HIS A 129 -3.71 -2.07 -17.42
C HIS A 129 -3.75 -1.81 -15.89
N SER A 130 -4.07 -2.84 -15.10
CA SER A 130 -4.24 -2.69 -13.63
C SER A 130 -3.00 -2.17 -12.90
N ALA A 131 -1.79 -2.41 -13.42
CA ALA A 131 -0.54 -1.92 -12.85
C ALA A 131 -0.03 -0.65 -13.54
N GLY A 132 -0.84 -0.03 -14.42
CA GLY A 132 -0.39 1.08 -15.26
C GLY A 132 0.86 0.73 -16.07
N PRO A 133 1.86 1.62 -16.17
CA PRO A 133 3.10 1.37 -16.90
C PRO A 133 4.11 0.50 -16.15
N TYR A 134 3.83 0.13 -14.89
CA TYR A 134 4.80 -0.49 -13.98
C TYR A 134 4.97 -1.99 -14.24
N ARG A 135 6.18 -2.50 -14.04
CA ARG A 135 6.48 -3.93 -14.22
C ARG A 135 6.00 -4.75 -13.03
N GLY A 136 5.43 -5.91 -13.33
CA GLY A 136 5.04 -6.88 -12.31
C GLY A 136 3.65 -6.60 -11.70
N GLY A 137 3.40 -7.23 -10.56
CA GLY A 137 2.13 -7.25 -9.85
C GLY A 137 2.34 -7.85 -8.45
N LYS A 138 1.26 -8.20 -7.75
CA LYS A 138 1.30 -8.85 -6.43
C LYS A 138 2.40 -9.92 -6.36
N ARG A 139 3.21 -9.88 -5.29
CA ARG A 139 4.40 -10.73 -5.01
C ARG A 139 5.69 -10.32 -5.70
N SER A 140 5.66 -9.37 -6.64
CA SER A 140 6.85 -8.91 -7.35
C SER A 140 7.61 -7.83 -6.60
N VAL A 141 8.94 -7.81 -6.74
CA VAL A 141 9.83 -6.75 -6.23
C VAL A 141 9.82 -5.48 -7.11
N TYR A 142 9.30 -5.60 -8.34
CA TYR A 142 9.18 -4.50 -9.31
C TYR A 142 8.10 -3.48 -8.91
N GLU A 143 8.10 -2.29 -9.50
CA GLU A 143 7.19 -1.17 -9.14
C GLU A 143 5.73 -1.61 -9.15
N GLY A 144 5.30 -2.44 -10.10
CA GLY A 144 3.93 -2.91 -10.20
C GLY A 144 3.50 -3.82 -9.05
N GLY A 145 4.41 -4.31 -8.21
CA GLY A 145 4.11 -5.06 -6.99
C GLY A 145 3.86 -4.19 -5.75
N HIS A 146 4.39 -2.96 -5.74
CA HIS A 146 4.43 -2.09 -4.55
C HIS A 146 3.79 -0.72 -4.75
N ARG A 147 3.76 -0.20 -5.99
CA ARG A 147 3.17 1.09 -6.31
C ARG A 147 1.66 0.95 -6.41
N VAL A 148 0.97 1.58 -5.48
CA VAL A 148 -0.48 1.48 -5.28
C VAL A 148 -1.13 2.86 -5.32
N PRO A 149 -2.45 2.96 -5.58
CA PRO A 149 -3.17 4.21 -5.38
C PRO A 149 -3.02 4.70 -3.93
N PHE A 150 -2.89 6.01 -3.76
CA PHE A 150 -2.88 6.65 -2.45
C PHE A 150 -3.61 7.98 -2.58
N PHE A 151 -4.86 8.02 -2.11
CA PHE A 151 -5.66 9.23 -2.06
C PHE A 151 -5.83 9.67 -0.61
N LEU A 152 -5.79 10.99 -0.40
CA LEU A 152 -5.94 11.61 0.89
C LEU A 152 -6.91 12.79 0.77
N ARG A 153 -7.93 12.84 1.63
CA ARG A 153 -8.89 13.94 1.75
C ARG A 153 -8.91 14.42 3.20
N TRP A 154 -8.68 15.72 3.40
CA TRP A 154 -8.90 16.40 4.68
C TRP A 154 -9.19 17.88 4.42
N PRO A 155 -10.47 18.26 4.24
CA PRO A 155 -10.83 19.60 3.76
C PRO A 155 -10.25 20.76 4.57
N ALA A 156 -10.21 20.66 5.90
CA ALA A 156 -9.66 21.70 6.78
C ALA A 156 -8.14 21.92 6.64
N ARG A 157 -7.40 20.98 6.03
CA ARG A 157 -5.93 21.00 5.99
C ARG A 157 -5.35 20.92 4.59
N VAL A 158 -5.96 20.13 3.72
CA VAL A 158 -5.41 19.78 2.40
C VAL A 158 -6.27 20.39 1.30
N LYS A 159 -5.65 21.24 0.49
CA LYS A 159 -6.29 21.85 -0.67
C LYS A 159 -6.73 20.77 -1.67
N ALA A 160 -8.01 20.78 -2.04
CA ALA A 160 -8.55 19.87 -3.05
C ALA A 160 -7.81 19.96 -4.40
N GLY A 161 -7.64 18.82 -5.06
CA GLY A 161 -6.94 18.71 -6.35
C GLY A 161 -5.41 18.83 -6.26
N SER A 162 -4.83 18.87 -5.06
CA SER A 162 -3.37 18.86 -4.88
C SER A 162 -2.76 17.51 -5.26
N THR A 163 -1.49 17.54 -5.67
CA THR A 163 -0.71 16.35 -6.02
C THR A 163 0.60 16.32 -5.26
N TRP A 164 1.04 15.11 -4.90
CA TRP A 164 2.34 14.87 -4.28
C TRP A 164 3.10 13.84 -5.11
N ASP A 165 4.31 14.20 -5.53
CA ASP A 165 5.14 13.43 -6.48
C ASP A 165 6.31 12.70 -5.83
N LEU A 166 6.57 12.94 -4.54
CA LEU A 166 7.57 12.19 -3.78
C LEU A 166 7.00 10.88 -3.22
N PRO A 167 7.81 9.82 -3.11
CA PRO A 167 7.36 8.55 -2.56
C PRO A 167 6.87 8.67 -1.11
N VAL A 168 5.80 7.95 -0.79
CA VAL A 168 5.33 7.67 0.57
C VAL A 168 5.08 6.17 0.70
N CYS A 169 5.28 5.63 1.90
CA CYS A 169 5.02 4.23 2.23
C CYS A 169 3.82 4.13 3.17
N GLN A 170 3.11 3.00 3.16
CA GLN A 170 2.05 2.77 4.15
C GLN A 170 2.61 2.67 5.57
N THR A 171 3.86 2.23 5.73
CA THR A 171 4.58 2.26 7.01
C THR A 171 4.70 3.66 7.58
N ASP A 172 4.71 4.70 6.73
CA ASP A 172 4.82 6.11 7.14
C ASP A 172 3.54 6.63 7.83
N LEU A 173 2.42 5.91 7.75
CA LEU A 173 1.17 6.31 8.38
C LEU A 173 1.34 6.45 9.90
N LEU A 174 2.15 5.59 10.54
CA LEU A 174 2.37 5.63 11.97
C LEU A 174 3.00 6.96 12.42
N ALA A 175 4.16 7.34 11.86
CA ALA A 175 4.82 8.61 12.16
C ALA A 175 4.02 9.83 11.67
N THR A 176 3.26 9.68 10.58
CA THR A 176 2.40 10.77 10.08
C THR A 176 1.24 11.05 11.03
N LEU A 177 0.55 10.01 11.51
CA LEU A 177 -0.54 10.17 12.48
C LEU A 177 -0.02 10.66 13.84
N ALA A 178 1.15 10.19 14.28
CA ALA A 178 1.82 10.69 15.48
C ALA A 178 2.11 12.21 15.37
N ALA A 179 2.65 12.66 14.23
CA ALA A 179 2.88 14.07 13.95
C ALA A 179 1.58 14.90 13.94
N ILE A 180 0.49 14.39 13.33
CA ILE A 180 -0.83 15.04 13.33
C ILE A 180 -1.36 15.23 14.77
N LEU A 181 -1.14 14.24 15.63
CA LEU A 181 -1.59 14.27 17.02
C LEU A 181 -0.65 15.04 17.95
N GLU A 182 0.45 15.58 17.42
CA GLU A 182 1.53 16.20 18.20
C GLU A 182 2.03 15.27 19.32
N LYS A 183 2.12 13.96 19.01
CA LYS A 183 2.63 12.94 19.91
C LYS A 183 3.92 12.36 19.34
N PRO A 184 5.03 12.35 20.10
CA PRO A 184 6.21 11.61 19.68
C PRO A 184 5.88 10.11 19.63
N LEU A 185 6.55 9.39 18.73
CA LEU A 185 6.52 7.93 18.77
C LEU A 185 7.26 7.45 20.01
N PRO A 186 6.79 6.37 20.68
CA PRO A 186 7.58 5.70 21.70
C PRO A 186 8.94 5.22 21.17
N ASP A 187 9.89 5.05 22.07
CA ASP A 187 11.18 4.44 21.75
C ASP A 187 10.97 3.04 21.15
N GLY A 188 11.73 2.72 20.10
CA GLY A 188 11.59 1.45 19.37
C GLY A 188 10.28 1.29 18.59
N ALA A 189 9.56 2.38 18.28
CA ALA A 189 8.37 2.31 17.43
C ALA A 189 8.57 3.01 16.08
N GLY A 190 8.19 2.33 14.99
CA GLY A 190 8.10 2.93 13.66
C GLY A 190 9.46 3.17 13.04
N GLU A 191 10.35 2.21 13.15
CA GLU A 191 11.75 2.15 12.71
C GLU A 191 11.93 2.53 11.24
N ASP A 192 10.92 2.24 10.41
CA ASP A 192 10.87 2.56 8.98
C ASP A 192 9.76 3.55 8.62
N SER A 193 9.18 4.24 9.62
CA SER A 193 8.04 5.15 9.44
C SER A 193 8.50 6.60 9.28
N ILE A 194 8.50 7.12 8.06
CA ILE A 194 8.94 8.50 7.77
C ILE A 194 7.73 9.41 7.57
N SER A 195 7.46 10.30 8.52
CA SER A 195 6.28 11.18 8.45
C SER A 195 6.22 12.02 7.17
N PHE A 196 5.10 11.89 6.45
CA PHE A 196 4.76 12.78 5.33
C PHE A 196 3.78 13.88 5.75
N HIS A 197 3.68 14.21 7.05
CA HIS A 197 2.80 15.26 7.55
C HIS A 197 2.97 16.61 6.82
N HIS A 198 4.17 16.92 6.36
CA HIS A 198 4.46 18.11 5.55
C HIS A 198 3.73 18.13 4.19
N ALA A 199 3.37 16.96 3.64
CA ALA A 199 2.54 16.87 2.44
C ALA A 199 1.08 17.30 2.69
N LEU A 200 0.68 17.43 3.97
CA LEU A 200 -0.66 17.89 4.36
C LEU A 200 -0.76 19.41 4.50
N SER A 201 0.36 20.13 4.48
CA SER A 201 0.41 21.60 4.51
C SER A 201 0.76 22.15 3.12
N ASP A 202 0.79 23.49 2.99
CA ASP A 202 1.04 24.17 1.70
C ASP A 202 2.30 23.61 1.01
N ALA A 203 2.12 23.08 -0.21
CA ALA A 203 3.13 22.43 -1.05
C ALA A 203 4.39 23.28 -1.35
N ARG A 204 4.39 24.55 -0.94
CA ARG A 204 5.52 25.48 -1.02
C ARG A 204 6.53 25.32 0.11
N ILE A 205 6.18 24.63 1.20
CA ILE A 205 6.98 24.61 2.41
C ILE A 205 7.69 23.26 2.53
N THR A 206 8.92 23.23 2.02
CA THR A 206 9.97 22.22 2.25
C THR A 206 9.61 20.77 1.89
N ARG A 207 10.30 20.24 0.86
CA ARG A 207 10.33 18.81 0.55
C ARG A 207 11.52 18.18 1.29
N PRO A 208 11.34 17.61 2.49
CA PRO A 208 12.45 16.98 3.19
C PRO A 208 12.99 15.81 2.34
N PRO A 209 14.32 15.58 2.37
CA PRO A 209 14.89 14.41 1.72
C PRO A 209 14.30 13.15 2.33
N ARG A 210 13.89 12.21 1.49
CA ARG A 210 13.37 10.92 1.93
C ARG A 210 14.53 9.91 2.04
N PRO A 211 14.67 9.20 3.17
CA PRO A 211 15.54 8.04 3.26
C PRO A 211 15.17 6.95 2.22
N PRO A 212 16.07 6.01 1.91
CA PRO A 212 15.77 4.94 0.98
C PRO A 212 14.57 4.08 1.42
N ILE A 213 13.81 3.55 0.46
CA ILE A 213 12.71 2.61 0.69
C ILE A 213 13.21 1.20 0.37
N ILE A 214 12.93 0.25 1.26
CA ILE A 214 13.20 -1.16 1.03
C ILE A 214 11.95 -1.85 0.49
N HIS A 215 12.11 -2.60 -0.60
CA HIS A 215 11.09 -3.46 -1.19
C HIS A 215 11.47 -4.93 -0.99
N HIS A 216 10.48 -5.80 -0.83
CA HIS A 216 10.68 -7.23 -0.69
C HIS A 216 9.66 -8.01 -1.54
N GLY A 217 10.16 -8.81 -2.48
CA GLY A 217 9.37 -9.71 -3.31
C GLY A 217 9.20 -11.09 -2.66
N ALA A 218 8.11 -11.80 -2.97
CA ALA A 218 7.83 -13.11 -2.38
C ALA A 218 8.83 -14.22 -2.78
N ASN A 219 9.68 -13.95 -3.78
CA ASN A 219 10.80 -14.82 -4.17
C ASN A 219 12.07 -14.58 -3.32
N GLY A 220 11.99 -13.77 -2.25
CA GLY A 220 13.12 -13.46 -1.38
C GLY A 220 14.06 -12.39 -1.96
N ARG A 221 13.63 -11.63 -2.99
CA ARG A 221 14.43 -10.53 -3.53
C ARG A 221 14.15 -9.26 -2.76
N PHE A 222 15.22 -8.62 -2.30
CA PHE A 222 15.18 -7.25 -1.79
C PHE A 222 15.42 -6.26 -2.93
N ALA A 223 14.94 -5.03 -2.77
CA ALA A 223 15.40 -3.89 -3.55
C ALA A 223 15.46 -2.65 -2.67
N ILE A 224 16.37 -1.75 -2.99
CA ILE A 224 16.45 -0.41 -2.39
C ILE A 224 16.08 0.62 -3.44
N ARG A 225 15.18 1.53 -3.08
CA ARG A 225 14.84 2.71 -3.87
C ARG A 225 15.33 3.95 -3.15
N TYR A 226 16.16 4.75 -3.82
CA TYR A 226 16.58 6.04 -3.33
C TYR A 226 16.40 7.08 -4.44
N GLU A 227 15.58 8.09 -4.18
CA GLU A 227 15.10 9.03 -5.19
C GLU A 227 14.46 8.29 -6.39
N ASN A 228 15.03 8.47 -7.59
CA ASN A 228 14.60 7.85 -8.83
C ASN A 228 15.32 6.53 -9.13
N TRP A 229 16.31 6.15 -8.33
CA TRP A 229 17.11 4.95 -8.57
C TRP A 229 16.56 3.77 -7.78
N LYS A 230 16.54 2.60 -8.43
CA LYS A 230 16.14 1.36 -7.80
C LYS A 230 17.13 0.25 -8.11
N LEU A 231 17.81 -0.25 -7.08
CA LEU A 231 18.68 -1.41 -7.14
C LEU A 231 17.90 -2.64 -6.65
N VAL A 232 17.64 -3.58 -7.56
CA VAL A 232 17.03 -4.88 -7.26
C VAL A 232 18.12 -5.91 -7.03
N MET A 233 18.14 -6.50 -5.86
CA MET A 233 19.15 -7.48 -5.45
C MET A 233 18.96 -8.81 -6.15
N GLU A 234 20.03 -9.59 -6.23
CA GLU A 234 20.06 -10.99 -6.63
C GLU A 234 19.18 -11.87 -5.74
N SER A 235 18.75 -13.02 -6.25
CA SER A 235 18.00 -14.02 -5.48
C SER A 235 18.81 -15.29 -5.29
N GLY A 236 19.00 -15.71 -4.04
CA GLY A 236 19.55 -17.04 -3.73
C GLY A 236 18.60 -18.18 -4.10
N ARG A 237 17.30 -17.92 -4.29
CA ARG A 237 16.29 -18.95 -4.60
C ARG A 237 16.15 -19.25 -6.09
N LYS A 238 16.39 -18.24 -6.95
CA LYS A 238 16.10 -18.32 -8.39
C LYS A 238 17.28 -17.97 -9.31
N ASN A 239 18.49 -17.79 -8.76
CA ASN A 239 19.70 -17.39 -9.51
C ASN A 239 19.48 -16.13 -10.37
N GLU A 240 18.63 -15.22 -9.89
CA GLU A 240 18.37 -13.92 -10.51
C GLU A 240 19.53 -12.97 -10.18
N LYS A 241 19.97 -12.16 -11.16
CA LYS A 241 21.09 -11.22 -11.00
C LYS A 241 20.63 -9.85 -10.48
N ARG A 242 21.57 -9.02 -10.02
CA ARG A 242 21.31 -7.61 -9.71
C ARG A 242 20.88 -6.83 -10.94
N GLU A 243 19.95 -5.91 -10.72
CA GLU A 243 19.40 -5.01 -11.74
C GLU A 243 19.33 -3.59 -11.17
N LEU A 244 19.68 -2.57 -11.96
CA LEU A 244 19.58 -1.17 -11.57
C LEU A 244 18.73 -0.42 -12.60
N TYR A 245 17.79 0.38 -12.12
CA TYR A 245 16.86 1.14 -12.95
C TYR A 245 16.81 2.62 -12.56
N ASP A 246 16.71 3.49 -13.56
CA ASP A 246 16.33 4.90 -13.43
C ASP A 246 14.83 5.06 -13.70
N LEU A 247 14.04 5.28 -12.65
CA LEU A 247 12.59 5.37 -12.73
C LEU A 247 12.09 6.69 -13.33
N THR A 248 12.94 7.71 -13.54
CA THR A 248 12.53 8.96 -14.18
C THR A 248 12.16 8.75 -15.65
N GLY A 249 12.96 7.96 -16.37
CA GLY A 249 12.73 7.62 -17.78
C GLY A 249 12.21 6.21 -18.03
N ASP A 250 12.27 5.33 -17.03
CA ASP A 250 11.92 3.91 -17.17
C ASP A 250 11.06 3.40 -16.00
N PRO A 251 9.80 3.89 -15.85
CA PRO A 251 8.89 3.42 -14.81
C PRO A 251 8.50 1.93 -14.99
N GLY A 252 8.73 1.37 -16.18
CA GLY A 252 8.50 -0.03 -16.48
C GLY A 252 9.70 -0.94 -16.21
N GLU A 253 10.79 -0.43 -15.64
CA GLU A 253 11.98 -1.21 -15.27
C GLU A 253 12.45 -2.15 -16.42
N LYS A 254 12.53 -1.60 -17.64
CA LYS A 254 12.88 -2.31 -18.89
C LYS A 254 14.38 -2.28 -19.18
N ASN A 255 15.07 -1.21 -18.79
CA ASN A 255 16.46 -0.94 -19.15
C ASN A 255 17.34 -1.09 -17.92
N ASN A 256 17.95 -2.27 -17.75
CA ASN A 256 18.92 -2.49 -16.67
C ASN A 256 20.23 -1.75 -16.98
N VAL A 257 20.54 -0.72 -16.20
CA VAL A 257 21.70 0.16 -16.38
C VAL A 257 22.86 -0.11 -15.43
N LEU A 258 22.83 -1.22 -14.68
CA LEU A 258 23.81 -1.54 -13.63
C LEU A 258 25.28 -1.43 -14.12
N ARG A 259 25.57 -1.97 -15.32
CA ARG A 259 26.92 -1.96 -15.89
C ARG A 259 27.48 -0.56 -16.17
N GLN A 260 26.61 0.44 -16.36
CA GLN A 260 27.02 1.82 -16.61
C GLN A 260 27.22 2.62 -15.32
N HIS A 261 26.75 2.13 -14.17
CA HIS A 261 26.75 2.88 -12.91
C HIS A 261 27.30 2.06 -11.71
N PRO A 262 28.54 1.54 -11.77
CA PRO A 262 29.11 0.71 -10.70
C PRO A 262 29.24 1.46 -9.36
N GLU A 263 29.58 2.75 -9.39
CA GLU A 263 29.67 3.57 -8.17
C GLU A 263 28.31 3.77 -7.49
N LEU A 264 27.25 3.87 -8.29
CA LEU A 264 25.89 3.99 -7.77
C LEU A 264 25.39 2.66 -7.21
N GLU A 265 25.69 1.53 -7.88
CA GLU A 265 25.43 0.20 -7.33
C GLU A 265 26.08 0.08 -5.94
N LYS A 266 27.37 0.41 -5.82
CA LYS A 266 28.09 0.35 -4.55
C LYS A 266 27.42 1.23 -3.49
N LYS A 267 27.10 2.49 -3.82
CA LYS A 267 26.43 3.41 -2.89
C LYS A 267 25.10 2.86 -2.36
N LEU A 268 24.25 2.36 -3.25
CA LEU A 268 22.94 1.82 -2.89
C LEU A 268 23.07 0.51 -2.10
N LEU A 269 24.03 -0.33 -2.45
CA LEU A 269 24.32 -1.56 -1.70
C LEU A 269 24.81 -1.26 -0.28
N ASP A 270 25.71 -0.28 -0.13
CA ASP A 270 26.22 0.15 1.18
C ASP A 270 25.06 0.70 2.04
N GLN A 271 24.16 1.49 1.44
CA GLN A 271 22.95 1.99 2.13
C GLN A 271 21.99 0.88 2.54
N LEU A 272 21.70 -0.08 1.65
CA LEU A 272 20.84 -1.23 1.94
C LEU A 272 21.42 -2.07 3.07
N THR A 273 22.71 -2.39 2.99
CA THR A 273 23.44 -3.15 4.01
C THR A 273 23.36 -2.45 5.36
N ARG A 274 23.60 -1.14 5.40
CA ARG A 274 23.51 -0.35 6.63
C ARG A 274 22.11 -0.42 7.24
N ILE A 275 21.06 -0.12 6.46
CA ILE A 275 19.66 -0.14 6.94
C ILE A 275 19.31 -1.51 7.50
N VAL A 276 19.66 -2.58 6.80
CA VAL A 276 19.39 -3.95 7.25
C VAL A 276 20.15 -4.30 8.53
N LEU A 277 21.41 -3.90 8.67
CA LEU A 277 22.21 -4.21 9.86
C LEU A 277 21.81 -3.36 11.09
N GLU A 278 21.45 -2.10 10.87
CA GLU A 278 20.94 -1.19 11.91
C GLU A 278 19.51 -1.56 12.32
N GLY A 279 18.74 -2.25 11.47
CA GLY A 279 17.36 -2.64 11.75
C GLY A 279 16.36 -1.49 11.63
N ALA A 280 16.77 -0.36 11.07
CA ALA A 280 15.92 0.81 10.86
C ALA A 280 16.38 1.66 9.67
N THR A 281 15.40 2.23 8.98
CA THR A 281 15.64 3.30 8.00
C THR A 281 15.80 4.66 8.69
N ARG A 282 15.14 4.86 9.83
CA ARG A 282 15.25 6.07 10.66
C ARG A 282 16.58 6.10 11.42
N SER A 283 17.22 7.27 11.45
CA SER A 283 18.43 7.49 12.23
C SER A 283 18.17 7.96 13.66
N ASP A 284 16.92 8.33 13.98
CA ASP A 284 16.49 8.86 15.27
C ASP A 284 15.86 7.79 16.17
N THR A 285 16.11 6.51 15.88
CA THR A 285 15.61 5.36 16.66
C THR A 285 16.76 4.49 17.13
N ASP A 286 16.68 3.98 18.34
CA ASP A 286 17.61 3.00 18.91
C ASP A 286 17.14 1.56 18.63
N ALA A 287 16.80 1.32 17.36
CA ALA A 287 16.32 0.02 16.92
C ALA A 287 17.46 -0.99 16.86
N THR A 288 17.14 -2.25 17.14
CA THR A 288 18.06 -3.37 16.93
C THR A 288 17.29 -4.53 16.33
N ASN A 289 17.94 -5.28 15.44
CA ASN A 289 17.35 -6.49 14.88
C ASN A 289 17.11 -7.52 16.00
N ASP A 290 15.87 -8.02 16.09
CA ASP A 290 15.44 -9.04 17.05
C ASP A 290 15.59 -10.47 16.50
N THR A 291 15.98 -10.60 15.22
CA THR A 291 16.19 -11.89 14.55
C THR A 291 17.58 -11.98 13.91
N PRO A 292 18.14 -13.20 13.80
CA PRO A 292 19.34 -13.42 12.98
C PRO A 292 19.10 -13.07 11.51
N PRO A 293 20.15 -12.74 10.74
CA PRO A 293 20.03 -12.43 9.31
C PRO A 293 19.28 -13.52 8.53
N TRP A 294 18.27 -13.12 7.76
CA TRP A 294 17.48 -14.05 6.97
C TRP A 294 18.29 -14.66 5.82
N SER A 295 17.88 -15.86 5.39
CA SER A 295 18.58 -16.58 4.32
C SER A 295 18.54 -15.86 2.96
N ASP A 296 17.56 -14.98 2.76
CA ASP A 296 17.35 -14.15 1.58
C ASP A 296 18.30 -12.94 1.49
N LEU A 297 18.99 -12.57 2.58
CA LEU A 297 20.00 -11.50 2.62
C LEU A 297 21.33 -11.98 2.01
N VAL A 298 21.28 -12.41 0.75
CA VAL A 298 22.38 -13.14 0.10
C VAL A 298 23.64 -12.31 -0.11
N TRP A 299 23.53 -10.98 -0.15
CA TRP A 299 24.68 -10.09 -0.29
C TRP A 299 25.47 -9.91 1.01
N LEU A 300 24.89 -10.25 2.17
CA LEU A 300 25.57 -10.20 3.47
C LEU A 300 26.40 -11.46 3.75
N LYS A 301 26.28 -12.50 2.91
CA LYS A 301 26.97 -13.78 3.08
C LYS A 301 28.33 -13.85 2.39
N ASN A 302 28.71 -12.80 1.66
CA ASN A 302 29.92 -12.73 0.83
C ASN A 302 30.89 -11.67 1.37
#